data_AF-A0A2V8CDF3-F1
#
_entry.id   AF-A0A2V8CDF3-F1
#
_cell.length_a   1.000
_cell.length_b   1.000
_cell.length_c   1.000
_cell.angle_alpha   90.00
_cell.angle_beta   90.00
_cell.angle_gamma   90.00
#
_symmetry.space_group_name_H-M   'P 1'
#
loop_
_entity.id
_entity.type
_entity.pdbx_description
1 polymer ?
#
loop_
_entity_poly.entity_id
_entity_poly.type
_entity_poly.pdbx_seq_one_letter_code
_entity_poly.pdbx_strand_id
1 'polypeptide(L)'
;MPGGFVGRPWCRLTAFIVLAGLVNPARAIAQTAPPEPLTLNDAIQAALKNYPAIKERRARAQAADEAVGLARTAYLPRLDMVWQVNRATTNNVFGLLLPQSIVPPISGPVLGTRSYDGVWGSAAGVLLSWEAVDFGQRKASVDVARAQTSLA
;
A
#
# COMPACT_ATOMS: atom_id res chain seq x y z
N MET A 1 -47.70 39.16 -37.53
CA MET A 1 -46.42 39.83 -37.18
C MET A 1 -45.70 38.97 -36.14
N PRO A 2 -44.36 38.86 -36.21
CA PRO A 2 -43.69 37.55 -36.27
C PRO A 2 -42.59 37.31 -35.20
N GLY A 3 -42.02 36.11 -35.23
CA GLY A 3 -40.69 35.77 -34.70
C GLY A 3 -40.73 34.89 -33.45
N GLY A 4 -40.21 33.67 -33.39
CA GLY A 4 -39.21 32.99 -34.22
C GLY A 4 -38.27 32.24 -33.28
N PHE A 5 -38.62 31.00 -32.91
CA PHE A 5 -37.74 30.09 -32.17
C PHE A 5 -36.56 29.71 -33.09
N VAL A 6 -35.36 30.21 -32.82
CA VAL A 6 -34.14 29.84 -33.54
C VAL A 6 -33.34 28.86 -32.69
N GLY A 7 -33.18 27.65 -33.22
CA GLY A 7 -32.34 26.60 -32.66
C GLY A 7 -30.88 26.63 -33.14
N ARG A 8 -30.04 25.98 -32.33
CA ARG A 8 -28.67 25.45 -32.59
C ARG A 8 -27.53 26.49 -32.66
N PRO A 9 -26.42 26.19 -31.95
CA PRO A 9 -25.22 25.79 -32.69
C PRO A 9 -24.33 24.75 -31.95
N TRP A 10 -24.76 23.47 -31.85
CA TRP A 10 -23.86 22.37 -31.44
C TRP A 10 -22.95 21.87 -32.59
N CYS A 11 -23.18 22.31 -33.84
CA CYS A 11 -22.47 21.81 -35.02
C CYS A 11 -21.14 22.52 -35.35
N ARG A 12 -20.71 23.50 -34.56
CA ARG A 12 -19.43 24.20 -34.80
C ARG A 12 -18.24 23.62 -34.02
N LEU A 13 -18.50 22.84 -32.97
CA LEU A 13 -17.45 22.22 -32.14
C LEU A 13 -16.95 20.88 -32.70
N THR A 14 -17.76 20.16 -33.48
CA THR A 14 -17.36 18.88 -34.09
C THR A 14 -16.42 19.04 -35.30
N ALA A 15 -16.41 20.21 -35.94
CA ALA A 15 -15.55 20.46 -37.10
C ALA A 15 -14.08 20.72 -36.75
N PHE A 16 -13.78 21.15 -35.50
CA PHE A 16 -12.42 21.46 -35.07
C PHE A 16 -11.62 20.24 -34.61
N ILE A 17 -12.28 19.15 -34.21
CA ILE A 17 -11.62 17.92 -33.75
C ILE A 17 -11.17 17.03 -34.93
N VAL A 18 -11.80 17.16 -36.10
CA VAL A 18 -11.45 16.35 -37.28
C VAL A 18 -10.25 16.92 -38.05
N LEU A 19 -9.98 18.23 -37.98
CA LEU A 19 -8.86 18.85 -38.71
C LEU A 19 -7.49 18.72 -38.01
N ALA A 20 -7.47 18.46 -36.70
CA ALA A 20 -6.22 18.29 -35.93
C ALA A 20 -5.61 16.88 -36.07
N GLY A 21 -6.33 15.91 -36.63
CA GLY A 21 -5.87 14.52 -36.81
C GLY A 21 -4.94 14.29 -38.01
N LEU A 22 -4.73 15.28 -38.87
CA LEU A 22 -3.99 15.12 -40.15
C LEU A 22 -2.53 15.58 -40.10
N VAL A 23 -2.03 16.07 -38.96
CA VAL A 23 -0.63 16.51 -38.81
C VAL A 23 0.09 15.67 -37.75
N ASN A 24 0.22 14.38 -38.00
CA ASN A 24 1.10 13.52 -37.21
C ASN A 24 2.25 13.06 -38.13
N PRO A 25 3.44 13.69 -38.09
CA PRO A 25 4.57 13.22 -38.87
C PRO A 25 4.98 11.85 -38.34
N ALA A 26 4.92 10.84 -39.22
CA ALA A 26 5.38 9.49 -38.96
C ALA A 26 6.80 9.55 -38.34
N ARG A 27 6.93 9.16 -37.08
CA ARG A 27 8.25 8.93 -36.48
C ARG A 27 8.82 7.68 -37.14
N ALA A 28 9.72 7.87 -38.08
CA ALA A 28 10.55 6.81 -38.60
C ALA A 28 11.26 6.13 -37.41
N ILE A 29 11.00 4.85 -37.19
CA ILE A 29 11.79 4.02 -36.29
C ILE A 29 13.15 3.85 -36.97
N ALA A 30 14.18 4.45 -36.39
CA ALA A 30 15.56 4.24 -36.82
C ALA A 30 15.91 2.74 -36.67
N GLN A 31 16.39 2.13 -37.75
CA GLN A 31 16.91 0.77 -37.74
C GLN A 31 18.17 0.73 -36.84
N THR A 32 18.16 -0.16 -35.86
CA THR A 32 19.31 -0.42 -34.99
C THR A 32 20.48 -0.93 -35.82
N ALA A 33 21.69 -0.44 -35.54
CA ALA A 33 22.93 -0.82 -36.21
C ALA A 33 23.11 -2.36 -36.27
N PRO A 34 23.82 -2.90 -37.29
CA PRO A 34 24.06 -4.33 -37.40
C PRO A 34 24.72 -4.85 -36.12
N PRO A 35 24.29 -6.02 -35.59
CA PRO A 35 24.81 -6.53 -34.33
C PRO A 35 26.31 -6.79 -34.49
N GLU A 36 27.10 -6.05 -33.72
CA GLU A 36 28.51 -6.35 -33.50
C GLU A 36 28.60 -7.81 -33.00
N PRO A 37 29.53 -8.64 -33.54
CA PRO A 37 29.60 -10.05 -33.17
C PRO A 37 29.87 -10.18 -31.67
N LEU A 38 28.83 -10.54 -30.92
CA LEU A 38 28.88 -10.68 -29.47
C LEU A 38 29.89 -11.76 -29.11
N THR A 39 30.96 -11.41 -28.41
CA THR A 39 31.88 -12.42 -27.88
C THR A 39 31.18 -13.17 -26.73
N LEU A 40 31.58 -14.42 -26.47
CA LEU A 40 31.02 -15.20 -25.35
C LEU A 40 31.14 -14.46 -24.01
N ASN A 41 32.23 -13.74 -23.81
CA ASN A 41 32.46 -12.94 -22.60
C ASN A 41 31.46 -11.78 -22.51
N ASP A 42 31.17 -11.09 -23.62
CA ASP A 42 30.18 -10.01 -23.66
C ASP A 42 28.76 -10.53 -23.42
N ALA A 43 28.44 -11.72 -23.96
CA ALA A 43 27.17 -12.40 -23.72
C ALA A 43 26.97 -12.72 -22.22
N ILE A 44 28.02 -13.24 -21.57
CA ILE A 44 27.99 -13.56 -20.14
C ILE A 44 27.87 -12.30 -19.30
N GLN A 45 28.62 -11.24 -19.61
CA GLN A 45 28.53 -9.97 -18.87
C GLN A 45 27.15 -9.31 -19.03
N ALA A 46 26.58 -9.34 -20.24
CA ALA A 46 25.23 -8.87 -20.49
C ALA A 46 24.18 -9.70 -19.72
N ALA A 47 24.36 -11.02 -19.66
CA ALA A 47 23.50 -11.91 -18.88
C ALA A 47 23.63 -11.63 -17.37
N LEU A 48 24.83 -11.57 -16.80
CA LEU A 48 25.03 -11.27 -15.37
C LEU A 48 24.41 -9.93 -14.97
N LYS A 49 24.44 -8.93 -15.86
CA LYS A 49 23.87 -7.60 -15.62
C LYS A 49 22.35 -7.55 -15.76
N ASN A 50 21.79 -8.25 -16.74
CA ASN A 50 20.38 -8.09 -17.13
C ASN A 50 19.49 -9.31 -16.88
N TYR A 51 20.03 -10.44 -16.42
CA TYR A 51 19.27 -11.68 -16.28
C TYR A 51 18.33 -11.62 -15.07
N PRO A 52 17.00 -11.72 -15.27
CA PRO A 52 16.03 -11.55 -14.19
C PRO A 52 16.19 -12.55 -13.05
N ALA A 53 16.61 -13.79 -13.32
CA ALA A 53 16.74 -14.79 -12.26
C ALA A 53 17.86 -14.46 -11.26
N ILE A 54 18.96 -13.83 -11.68
CA ILE A 54 20.02 -13.41 -10.75
C ILE A 54 19.53 -12.27 -9.87
N LYS A 55 18.78 -11.32 -10.45
CA LYS A 55 18.14 -10.24 -9.69
C LYS A 55 17.16 -10.79 -8.66
N GLU A 56 16.38 -11.79 -9.05
CA GLU A 56 15.43 -12.50 -8.19
C GLU A 56 16.12 -13.17 -7.02
N ARG A 57 17.19 -13.94 -7.29
CA ARG A 57 17.99 -14.61 -6.25
C ARG A 57 18.65 -13.62 -5.30
N ARG A 58 19.20 -12.51 -5.82
CA ARG A 58 19.77 -11.44 -4.98
C ARG A 58 18.71 -10.78 -4.10
N ALA A 59 17.52 -10.51 -4.64
CA ALA A 59 16.42 -9.93 -3.87
C ALA A 59 15.93 -10.89 -2.78
N ARG A 60 15.90 -12.20 -3.04
CA ARG A 60 15.60 -13.23 -2.02
C ARG A 60 16.63 -13.26 -0.91
N ALA A 61 17.92 -13.25 -1.25
CA ALA A 61 18.99 -13.21 -0.25
C ALA A 61 18.89 -11.96 0.64
N GLN A 62 18.68 -10.79 0.03
CA GLN A 62 18.48 -9.54 0.77
C GLN A 62 17.23 -9.58 1.67
N ALA A 63 16.12 -10.14 1.20
CA ALA A 63 14.91 -10.31 2.01
C ALA A 63 15.15 -11.24 3.21
N ALA A 64 15.96 -12.30 3.03
CA ALA A 64 16.31 -13.21 4.12
C ALA A 64 17.20 -12.53 5.17
N ASP A 65 18.13 -11.67 4.76
CA ASP A 65 18.93 -10.87 5.70
C ASP A 65 18.06 -9.92 6.55
N GLU A 66 17.12 -9.22 5.92
CA GLU A 66 16.18 -8.33 6.61
C GLU A 66 15.23 -9.08 7.55
N ALA A 67 14.87 -10.33 7.22
CA ALA A 67 14.06 -11.18 8.10
C ALA A 67 14.75 -11.48 9.44
N VAL A 68 16.09 -11.60 9.45
CA VAL A 68 16.87 -11.71 10.70
C VAL A 68 16.78 -10.41 11.51
N GLY A 69 16.84 -9.26 10.82
CA GLY A 69 16.61 -7.95 11.43
C GLY A 69 15.22 -7.86 12.09
N LEU A 70 14.18 -8.28 11.38
CA LEU A 70 12.81 -8.34 11.89
C LEU A 70 12.70 -9.26 13.11
N ALA A 71 13.30 -10.45 13.09
CA ALA A 71 13.30 -11.35 14.25
C ALA A 71 13.94 -10.73 15.49
N ARG A 72 14.94 -9.84 15.32
CA ARG A 72 15.55 -9.09 16.43
C ARG A 72 14.65 -7.98 16.97
N THR A 73 13.71 -7.47 16.19
CA THR A 73 12.76 -6.45 16.70
C THR A 73 11.86 -7.00 17.81
N ALA A 74 11.68 -8.32 17.89
CA ALA A 74 10.93 -8.98 18.97
C ALA A 74 11.54 -8.77 20.38
N TYR A 75 12.82 -8.37 20.47
CA TYR A 75 13.44 -8.01 21.75
C TYR A 75 13.03 -6.62 22.25
N LEU A 76 12.53 -5.77 21.35
CA LEU A 76 12.17 -4.39 21.69
C LEU A 76 10.73 -4.34 22.23
N PRO A 77 10.45 -3.42 23.17
CA PRO A 77 9.07 -3.14 23.56
C PRO A 77 8.29 -2.54 22.38
N ARG A 78 7.02 -2.89 22.26
CA ARG A 78 6.10 -2.31 21.28
C ARG A 78 5.22 -1.26 21.96
N LEU A 79 5.17 -0.07 21.36
CA LEU A 79 4.32 1.03 21.78
C LEU A 79 3.27 1.29 20.69
N ASP A 80 2.02 1.05 21.01
CA ASP A 80 0.88 1.25 20.12
C ASP A 80 0.02 2.42 20.63
N MET A 81 -0.44 3.29 19.73
CA MET A 81 -1.26 4.46 20.07
C MET A 81 -2.46 4.55 19.12
N VAL A 82 -3.63 4.92 19.67
CA VAL A 82 -4.84 5.19 18.89
C VAL A 82 -5.49 6.48 19.36
N TRP A 83 -6.07 7.20 18.41
CA TRP A 83 -6.98 8.30 18.65
C TRP A 83 -8.11 8.24 17.61
N GLN A 84 -9.34 8.34 18.08
CA GLN A 84 -10.53 8.30 17.25
C GLN A 84 -11.55 9.36 17.68
N VAL A 85 -12.29 9.88 16.71
CA VAL A 85 -13.43 10.77 16.89
C VAL A 85 -14.56 10.25 16.00
N ASN A 86 -15.70 9.95 16.62
CA ASN A 86 -16.83 9.32 15.94
C ASN A 86 -18.11 10.15 16.20
N ARG A 87 -19.07 10.08 15.27
CA ARG A 87 -20.42 10.62 15.46
C ARG A 87 -21.44 9.50 15.27
N ALA A 88 -22.25 9.25 16.28
CA ALA A 88 -23.23 8.17 16.26
C ALA A 88 -24.50 8.54 17.05
N THR A 89 -25.58 7.80 16.80
CA THR A 89 -26.78 7.86 17.65
C THR A 89 -26.62 6.91 18.83
N THR A 90 -27.27 7.22 19.94
CA THR A 90 -27.16 6.48 21.21
C THR A 90 -27.96 5.16 21.23
N ASN A 91 -28.35 4.63 20.07
CA ASN A 91 -29.33 3.54 19.97
C ASN A 91 -28.77 2.14 20.22
N ASN A 92 -27.44 1.98 20.24
CA ASN A 92 -26.81 0.66 20.32
C ASN A 92 -25.75 0.59 21.42
N VAL A 93 -24.87 1.60 21.50
CA VAL A 93 -23.75 1.61 22.44
C VAL A 93 -23.39 3.06 22.76
N PHE A 94 -23.47 3.48 24.02
CA PHE A 94 -22.81 4.72 24.44
C PHE A 94 -21.29 4.53 24.39
N GLY A 95 -20.60 5.41 23.67
CA GLY A 95 -19.15 5.29 23.48
C GLY A 95 -18.77 4.38 22.31
N LEU A 96 -19.24 4.71 21.10
CA LEU A 96 -18.85 4.03 19.88
C LEU A 96 -17.32 4.06 19.69
N LEU A 97 -16.72 2.87 19.67
CA LEU A 97 -15.33 2.66 19.28
C LEU A 97 -15.29 1.85 17.98
N LEU A 98 -14.48 2.30 17.03
CA LEU A 98 -14.15 1.52 15.85
C LEU A 98 -13.27 0.32 16.25
N PRO A 99 -13.29 -0.80 15.49
CA PRO A 99 -12.45 -1.96 15.78
C PRO A 99 -10.97 -1.58 15.90
N GLN A 100 -10.36 -1.90 17.03
CA GLN A 100 -8.97 -1.59 17.35
C GLN A 100 -8.47 -2.50 18.51
N SER A 101 -7.17 -2.49 18.81
CA SER A 101 -6.55 -3.43 19.75
C SER A 101 -6.08 -2.83 21.09
N ILE A 102 -6.23 -1.51 21.30
CA ILE A 102 -5.61 -0.75 22.41
C ILE A 102 -6.64 -0.37 23.49
N VAL A 103 -7.79 0.21 23.11
CA VAL A 103 -8.90 0.65 24.00
C VAL A 103 -10.07 -0.34 23.97
N PRO A 104 -10.32 -1.15 25.00
CA PRO A 104 -11.40 -2.14 24.98
C PRO A 104 -12.76 -1.51 24.62
N PRO A 105 -13.62 -2.22 23.86
CA PRO A 105 -14.93 -1.70 23.47
C PRO A 105 -15.74 -1.36 24.72
N ILE A 106 -16.17 -0.11 24.82
CA ILE A 106 -16.98 0.36 25.93
C ILE A 106 -18.44 0.18 25.52
N SER A 107 -19.22 -0.50 26.34
CA SER A 107 -20.66 -0.61 26.15
C SER A 107 -21.42 0.01 27.30
N GLY A 108 -22.30 0.95 26.98
CA GLY A 108 -23.21 1.56 27.93
C GLY A 108 -24.55 0.83 28.02
N PRO A 109 -25.41 1.25 28.97
CA PRO A 109 -26.74 0.68 29.12
C PRO A 109 -27.58 0.88 27.86
N VAL A 110 -28.37 -0.14 27.52
CA VAL A 110 -29.37 -0.03 26.44
C VAL A 110 -30.50 0.88 26.89
N LEU A 111 -30.73 1.97 26.17
CA LEU A 111 -31.91 2.80 26.38
C LEU A 111 -33.11 2.12 25.74
N GLY A 112 -34.23 2.03 26.46
CA GLY A 112 -35.52 1.59 25.90
C GLY A 112 -36.14 2.58 24.90
N THR A 113 -35.48 3.70 24.64
CA THR A 113 -35.90 4.77 23.73
C THR A 113 -34.88 4.93 22.60
N ARG A 114 -35.37 5.16 21.37
CA ARG A 114 -34.53 5.45 20.20
C ARG A 114 -34.40 6.96 20.02
N SER A 115 -33.19 7.45 19.79
CA SER A 115 -32.90 8.85 19.44
C SER A 115 -32.26 8.92 18.04
N TYR A 116 -32.66 9.92 17.26
CA TYR A 116 -32.04 10.25 15.97
C TYR A 116 -30.99 11.37 16.09
N ASP A 117 -30.74 11.84 17.30
CA ASP A 117 -29.77 12.89 17.55
C ASP A 117 -28.36 12.32 17.44
N GLY A 118 -27.54 12.95 16.59
CA GLY A 118 -26.15 12.56 16.42
C GLY A 118 -25.29 13.14 17.53
N VAL A 119 -24.65 12.25 18.30
CA VAL A 119 -23.73 12.60 19.38
C VAL A 119 -22.29 12.39 18.92
N TRP A 120 -21.40 13.32 19.26
CA TRP A 120 -19.96 13.16 19.06
C TRP A 120 -19.33 12.41 20.23
N GLY A 121 -18.40 11.51 19.93
CA GLY A 121 -17.56 10.81 20.90
C GLY A 121 -16.11 10.82 20.47
N SER A 122 -15.21 10.76 21.45
CA SER A 122 -13.77 10.62 21.22
C SER A 122 -13.21 9.53 22.11
N ALA A 123 -12.16 8.87 21.64
CA ALA A 123 -11.38 7.94 22.45
C ALA A 123 -9.92 7.95 22.05
N ALA A 124 -9.05 7.81 23.03
CA ALA A 124 -7.61 7.72 22.83
C ALA A 124 -7.04 6.68 23.79
N GLY A 125 -5.97 6.03 23.38
CA GLY A 125 -5.28 5.04 24.21
C GLY A 125 -3.86 4.81 23.75
N VAL A 126 -3.02 4.39 24.70
CA VAL A 126 -1.62 4.03 24.49
C VAL A 126 -1.40 2.68 25.17
N LEU A 127 -0.77 1.75 24.45
CA LEU A 127 -0.46 0.41 24.94
C LEU A 127 1.04 0.15 24.79
N LEU A 128 1.71 -0.07 25.91
CA LEU A 128 3.08 -0.58 25.95
C LEU A 128 3.03 -2.09 26.19
N SER A 129 3.48 -2.88 25.23
CA SER A 129 3.61 -4.33 25.36
C SER A 129 5.09 -4.72 25.32
N TRP A 130 5.53 -5.44 26.34
CA TRP A 130 6.89 -5.95 26.41
C TRP A 130 6.93 -7.31 27.09
N GLU A 131 7.52 -8.27 26.39
CA GLU A 131 7.80 -9.58 26.94
C GLU A 131 9.18 -9.55 27.59
N ALA A 132 9.21 -9.34 28.91
CA ALA A 132 10.46 -9.26 29.66
C ALA A 132 11.17 -10.64 29.72
N VAL A 133 10.41 -11.73 29.81
CA VAL A 133 10.93 -13.10 29.92
C VAL A 133 10.20 -14.00 28.92
N ASP A 134 10.96 -14.60 28.02
CA ASP A 134 10.47 -15.42 26.91
C ASP A 134 11.13 -16.81 26.86
N PHE A 135 11.81 -17.23 27.94
CA PHE A 135 12.51 -18.53 28.08
C PHE A 135 13.37 -18.94 26.86
N GLY A 136 13.95 -17.97 26.15
CA GLY A 136 14.80 -18.20 24.98
C GLY A 136 14.06 -18.34 23.64
N GLN A 137 12.75 -18.14 23.59
CA GLN A 137 11.95 -18.20 22.36
C GLN A 137 12.46 -17.23 21.29
N ARG A 138 12.76 -15.96 21.64
CA ARG A 138 13.26 -14.97 20.67
C ARG A 138 14.64 -15.35 20.14
N LYS A 139 15.47 -16.01 20.96
CA LYS A 139 16.78 -16.50 20.51
C LYS A 139 16.60 -17.59 19.46
N ALA A 140 15.74 -18.57 19.73
CA ALA A 140 15.41 -19.62 18.79
C ALA A 140 14.83 -19.05 17.47
N SER A 141 13.95 -18.06 17.54
CA SER A 141 13.40 -17.40 16.34
C SER A 141 14.46 -16.71 15.47
N VAL A 142 15.45 -16.05 16.09
CA VAL A 142 16.59 -15.45 15.36
C VAL A 142 17.50 -16.51 14.76
N ASP A 143 17.74 -17.60 15.47
CA ASP A 143 18.59 -18.70 14.99
C ASP A 143 17.95 -19.41 13.79
N VAL A 144 16.62 -19.61 13.81
CA VAL A 144 15.86 -20.12 12.67
C VAL A 144 15.93 -19.17 11.47
N ALA A 145 15.75 -17.85 11.68
CA ALA A 145 15.87 -16.87 10.61
C ALA A 145 17.27 -16.88 9.99
N ARG A 146 18.32 -16.99 10.82
CA ARG A 146 19.72 -17.08 10.34
C ARG A 146 19.96 -18.37 9.55
N ALA A 147 19.39 -19.49 9.97
CA ALA A 147 19.49 -20.74 9.23
C ALA A 147 18.82 -20.63 7.85
N GLN A 148 17.68 -19.93 7.75
CA GLN A 148 17.00 -19.68 6.48
C GLN A 148 17.84 -18.80 5.53
N THR A 149 18.51 -17.77 6.05
CA THR A 149 19.44 -16.94 5.26
C THR A 149 20.59 -17.78 4.68
N SER A 150 21.11 -18.74 5.44
CA SER A 150 22.22 -19.59 4.96
C SER A 150 21.85 -20.55 3.82
N LEU A 151 20.55 -20.73 3.55
CA LEU A 151 20.02 -21.60 2.49
C LEU A 151 19.60 -20.83 1.22
N ALA A 152 19.57 -19.49 1.26
CA ALA A 152 19.12 -18.63 0.17
C ALA A 152 20.24 -18.33 -0.85
#